data_AF-A0A0D0LBP0-F1
#
_entry.id   AF-A0A0D0LBP0-F1
#
_cell.length_a   1.000
_cell.length_b   1.000
_cell.length_c   1.000
_cell.angle_alpha   90.00
_cell.angle_beta   90.00
_cell.angle_gamma   90.00
#
_symmetry.space_group_name_H-M   'P 1'
#
loop_
_entity.id
_entity.type
_entity.pdbx_description
1 polymer ?
#
loop_
_entity_poly.entity_id
_entity_poly.type
_entity_poly.pdbx_seq_one_letter_code
_entity_poly.pdbx_strand_id
1 'polypeptide(L)'
;MKRWLLILAAVLSLSGCGYNQFQSLDEASKSAWSEVLNQYQRRADLVPNIVATVKGEASFEQDTLTKVIEARAKATSIQVTPETLNNPEAFNKFQQAQGELSSALSRLMVVSERYPELKANQAFRDLRVTLEGTENRITVARNRYIESVQEYNVLARSFPTNITAKIFSYAPKPNFSVQNEAQISTPPTVDFSAPKK
;
A
#
# COMPACT_ATOMS: atom_id res chain seq x y z
N MET A 1 53.78 16.97 -6.44
CA MET A 1 52.97 16.33 -7.51
C MET A 1 52.15 15.13 -7.01
N LYS A 2 52.74 14.03 -6.50
CA LYS A 2 51.99 12.85 -5.98
C LYS A 2 50.90 13.17 -4.93
N ARG A 3 51.18 14.05 -3.96
CA ARG A 3 50.20 14.47 -2.94
C ARG A 3 48.99 15.21 -3.52
N TRP A 4 49.20 16.04 -4.54
CA TRP A 4 48.12 16.81 -5.19
C TRP A 4 47.26 15.92 -6.08
N LEU A 5 47.85 14.91 -6.73
CA LEU A 5 47.10 13.87 -7.46
C LEU A 5 46.21 13.03 -6.54
N LEU A 6 46.69 12.70 -5.33
CA LEU A 6 45.88 12.00 -4.32
C LEU A 6 44.72 12.86 -3.79
N ILE A 7 44.94 14.15 -3.56
CA ILE A 7 43.89 15.08 -3.14
C ILE A 7 42.86 15.28 -4.26
N LEU A 8 43.31 15.43 -5.51
CA LEU A 8 42.41 15.57 -6.66
C LEU A 8 41.59 14.29 -6.88
N ALA A 9 42.21 13.11 -6.75
CA ALA A 9 41.50 11.84 -6.81
C ALA A 9 40.49 11.68 -5.66
N ALA A 10 40.82 12.11 -4.45
CA ALA A 10 39.90 12.10 -3.31
C ALA A 10 38.71 13.05 -3.53
N VAL A 11 38.95 14.27 -4.02
CA VAL A 11 37.90 15.25 -4.32
C VAL A 11 36.99 14.78 -5.46
N LEU A 12 37.56 14.18 -6.52
CA LEU A 12 36.77 13.58 -7.62
C LEU A 12 35.98 12.35 -7.16
N SER A 13 36.51 11.58 -6.19
CA SER A 13 35.79 10.43 -5.62
C SER A 13 34.58 10.85 -4.78
N LEU A 14 34.61 12.02 -4.12
CA LEU A 14 33.50 12.54 -3.31
C LEU A 14 32.25 12.86 -4.14
N SER A 15 32.42 13.34 -5.38
CA SER A 15 31.30 13.61 -6.30
C SER A 15 30.58 12.34 -6.81
N GLY A 16 31.25 11.17 -6.79
CA GLY A 16 30.69 9.88 -7.24
C GLY A 16 30.05 9.04 -6.13
N CYS A 17 30.06 9.49 -4.88
CA CYS A 17 29.58 8.72 -3.73
C CYS A 17 28.05 8.65 -3.60
N GLY A 18 27.29 9.41 -4.41
CA GLY A 18 25.83 9.31 -4.48
C GLY A 18 25.06 9.88 -3.28
N TYR A 19 25.70 10.60 -2.34
CA TYR A 19 25.03 11.15 -1.15
C TYR A 19 23.80 12.01 -1.49
N ASN A 20 23.95 13.00 -2.38
CA ASN A 20 22.83 13.85 -2.79
C ASN A 20 21.75 13.06 -3.55
N GLN A 21 22.13 12.00 -4.24
CA GLN A 21 21.18 11.13 -4.92
C GLN A 21 20.36 10.32 -3.91
N PHE A 22 20.97 9.84 -2.82
CA PHE A 22 20.22 9.25 -1.70
C PHE A 22 19.21 10.24 -1.10
N GLN A 23 19.59 11.49 -0.88
CA GLN A 23 18.69 12.51 -0.34
C GLN A 23 17.50 12.75 -1.28
N SER A 24 17.76 12.89 -2.58
CA SER A 24 16.72 13.06 -3.59
C SER A 24 15.74 11.86 -3.63
N LEU A 25 16.28 10.63 -3.67
CA LEU A 25 15.46 9.42 -3.73
C LEU A 25 14.72 9.11 -2.42
N ASP A 26 15.27 9.51 -1.27
CA ASP A 26 14.60 9.41 0.03
C ASP A 26 13.38 10.34 0.09
N GLU A 27 13.53 11.58 -0.33
CA GLU A 27 12.40 12.53 -0.42
C GLU A 27 11.36 12.11 -1.48
N ALA A 28 11.80 11.56 -2.61
CA ALA A 28 10.89 10.97 -3.60
C ALA A 28 10.08 9.82 -2.99
N SER A 29 10.72 8.93 -2.23
CA SER A 29 10.08 7.80 -1.56
C SER A 29 9.06 8.26 -0.51
N LYS A 30 9.40 9.28 0.28
CA LYS A 30 8.49 9.90 1.28
C LYS A 30 7.29 10.58 0.63
N SER A 31 7.51 11.27 -0.48
CA SER A 31 6.45 11.92 -1.25
C SER A 31 5.47 10.89 -1.82
N ALA A 32 5.99 9.84 -2.48
CA ALA A 32 5.17 8.75 -3.00
C ALA A 32 4.42 8.01 -1.88
N TRP A 33 5.04 7.82 -0.72
CA TRP A 33 4.38 7.24 0.45
C TRP A 33 3.24 8.10 0.98
N SER A 34 3.44 9.43 1.06
CA SER A 34 2.40 10.36 1.49
C SER A 34 1.17 10.27 0.59
N GLU A 35 1.37 10.13 -0.72
CA GLU A 35 0.27 9.90 -1.65
C GLU A 35 -0.46 8.57 -1.38
N VAL A 36 0.26 7.50 -1.09
CA VAL A 36 -0.35 6.22 -0.68
C VAL A 36 -1.22 6.39 0.56
N LEU A 37 -0.74 7.11 1.58
CA LEU A 37 -1.51 7.39 2.79
C LEU A 37 -2.77 8.21 2.51
N ASN A 38 -2.69 9.22 1.63
CA ASN A 38 -3.84 10.02 1.24
C ASN A 38 -4.95 9.14 0.64
N GLN A 39 -4.59 8.19 -0.23
CA GLN A 39 -5.56 7.32 -0.86
C GLN A 39 -6.15 6.29 0.12
N TYR A 40 -5.35 5.75 1.04
CA TYR A 40 -5.85 4.87 2.10
C TYR A 40 -6.75 5.60 3.10
N GLN A 41 -6.41 6.84 3.46
CA GLN A 41 -7.24 7.70 4.30
C GLN A 41 -8.60 7.96 3.64
N ARG A 42 -8.59 8.37 2.37
CA ARG A 42 -9.82 8.56 1.59
C ARG A 42 -10.72 7.33 1.61
N ARG A 43 -10.15 6.13 1.45
CA ARG A 43 -10.93 4.89 1.54
C ARG A 43 -11.58 4.72 2.92
N ALA A 44 -10.82 4.92 3.99
CA ALA A 44 -11.34 4.82 5.34
C ALA A 44 -12.45 5.85 5.63
N ASP A 45 -12.37 7.04 5.01
CA ASP A 45 -13.37 8.10 5.15
C ASP A 45 -14.67 7.84 4.39
N LEU A 46 -14.66 6.97 3.37
CA LEU A 46 -15.88 6.53 2.68
C LEU A 46 -16.69 5.50 3.49
N VAL A 47 -16.03 4.74 4.38
CA VAL A 47 -16.66 3.63 5.10
C VAL A 47 -17.87 4.05 5.93
N PRO A 48 -17.86 5.14 6.72
CA PRO A 48 -19.04 5.55 7.49
C PRO A 48 -20.26 5.82 6.61
N ASN A 49 -20.07 6.44 5.43
CA ASN A 49 -21.14 6.70 4.48
C ASN A 49 -21.68 5.40 3.88
N ILE A 50 -20.80 4.46 3.51
CA ILE A 50 -21.18 3.13 3.03
C ILE A 50 -22.00 2.40 4.10
N VAL A 51 -21.52 2.36 5.34
CA VAL A 51 -22.22 1.71 6.46
C VAL A 51 -23.58 2.35 6.71
N ALA A 52 -23.68 3.68 6.68
CA ALA A 52 -24.96 4.38 6.87
C ALA A 52 -25.97 4.05 5.77
N THR A 53 -25.55 4.03 4.51
CA THR A 53 -26.42 3.68 3.37
C THR A 53 -26.88 2.23 3.43
N VAL A 54 -25.99 1.31 3.77
CA VAL A 54 -26.32 -0.12 3.85
C VAL A 54 -27.19 -0.42 5.08
N LYS A 55 -26.96 0.25 6.21
CA LYS A 55 -27.76 0.08 7.45
C LYS A 55 -29.21 0.53 7.28
N GLY A 56 -29.50 1.38 6.28
CA GLY A 56 -30.88 1.73 5.90
C GLY A 56 -31.68 0.55 5.35
N GLU A 57 -31.01 -0.51 4.90
CA GLU A 57 -31.64 -1.75 4.46
C GLU A 57 -31.88 -2.66 5.67
N ALA A 58 -33.14 -2.75 6.13
CA ALA A 58 -33.52 -3.46 7.35
C ALA A 58 -33.18 -4.96 7.35
N SER A 59 -33.04 -5.55 6.16
CA SER A 59 -32.75 -6.98 5.96
C SER A 59 -31.25 -7.31 5.83
N PHE A 60 -30.36 -6.32 5.92
CA PHE A 60 -28.93 -6.52 5.65
C PHE A 60 -28.18 -7.25 6.78
N GLU A 61 -27.20 -8.07 6.39
CA GLU A 61 -26.37 -8.87 7.30
C GLU A 61 -25.52 -8.00 8.26
N GLN A 62 -25.88 -7.99 9.54
CA GLN A 62 -25.18 -7.21 10.59
C GLN A 62 -23.73 -7.65 10.80
N ASP A 63 -23.44 -8.94 10.67
CA ASP A 63 -22.09 -9.49 10.79
C ASP A 63 -21.15 -8.91 9.72
N THR A 64 -21.64 -8.78 8.48
CA THR A 64 -20.88 -8.19 7.37
C THR A 64 -20.56 -6.72 7.64
N LEU A 65 -21.51 -5.93 8.15
CA LEU A 65 -21.28 -4.54 8.52
C LEU A 65 -20.30 -4.41 9.69
N THR A 66 -20.43 -5.27 10.71
CA THR A 66 -19.53 -5.29 11.88
C THR A 66 -18.09 -5.52 11.45
N LYS A 67 -17.86 -6.52 10.59
CA LYS A 67 -16.52 -6.82 10.04
C LYS A 67 -15.92 -5.65 9.26
N VAL A 68 -16.73 -4.88 8.53
CA VAL A 68 -16.26 -3.67 7.82
C VAL A 68 -15.85 -2.56 8.80
N ILE A 69 -16.66 -2.35 9.86
CA ILE A 69 -16.38 -1.36 10.89
C ILE A 69 -15.09 -1.71 11.65
N GLU A 70 -14.94 -2.97 12.06
CA GLU A 70 -13.75 -3.47 12.75
C GLU A 70 -12.50 -3.37 11.86
N ALA A 71 -12.60 -3.79 10.60
CA ALA A 71 -11.48 -3.69 9.66
C ALA A 71 -11.08 -2.23 9.42
N ARG A 72 -12.04 -1.30 9.34
CA ARG A 72 -11.76 0.14 9.27
C ARG A 72 -11.04 0.61 10.52
N ALA A 73 -11.55 0.28 11.70
CA ALA A 73 -10.97 0.68 12.98
C ALA A 73 -9.50 0.22 13.08
N LYS A 74 -9.23 -1.03 12.70
CA LYS A 74 -7.87 -1.59 12.65
C LYS A 74 -6.98 -0.91 11.60
N ALA A 75 -7.51 -0.62 10.41
CA ALA A 75 -6.76 0.09 9.37
C ALA A 75 -6.38 1.52 9.80
N THR A 76 -7.25 2.21 10.54
CA THR A 76 -7.01 3.58 11.02
C THR A 76 -6.24 3.66 12.34
N SER A 77 -6.13 2.57 13.10
CA SER A 77 -5.40 2.55 14.37
C SER A 77 -3.88 2.41 14.18
N ILE A 78 -3.42 1.99 13.00
CA ILE A 78 -2.00 1.95 12.67
C ILE A 78 -1.48 3.38 12.58
N GLN A 79 -0.68 3.79 13.56
CA GLN A 79 0.05 5.06 13.51
C GLN A 79 1.12 4.98 12.44
N VAL A 80 0.92 5.68 11.33
CA VAL A 80 1.94 5.79 10.28
C VAL A 80 2.82 6.99 10.58
N THR A 81 4.06 6.69 10.94
CA THR A 81 5.13 7.70 11.10
C THR A 81 6.09 7.65 9.92
N PRO A 82 6.92 8.70 9.69
CA PRO A 82 8.00 8.65 8.73
C PRO A 82 8.95 7.45 8.93
N GLU A 83 9.09 6.93 10.16
CA GLU A 83 9.92 5.74 10.44
C GLU A 83 9.33 4.44 9.89
N THR A 84 8.03 4.41 9.55
CA THR A 84 7.38 3.24 8.95
C THR A 84 8.07 2.83 7.65
N LEU A 85 8.62 3.81 6.91
CA LEU A 85 9.40 3.61 5.69
C LEU A 85 10.78 3.00 5.90
N ASN A 86 11.22 2.87 7.15
CA ASN A 86 12.50 2.26 7.51
C ASN A 86 12.31 1.05 8.44
N ASN A 87 11.06 0.67 8.73
CA ASN A 87 10.71 -0.45 9.59
C ASN A 87 9.83 -1.47 8.84
N PRO A 88 10.42 -2.59 8.37
CA PRO A 88 9.69 -3.63 7.65
C PRO A 88 8.51 -4.23 8.42
N GLU A 89 8.61 -4.34 9.75
CA GLU A 89 7.53 -4.88 10.58
C GLU A 89 6.34 -3.92 10.63
N ALA A 90 6.60 -2.62 10.85
CA ALA A 90 5.56 -1.60 10.83
C ALA A 90 4.90 -1.51 9.45
N PHE A 91 5.70 -1.55 8.38
CA PHE A 91 5.21 -1.57 7.00
C PHE A 91 4.31 -2.78 6.72
N ASN A 92 4.70 -3.98 7.18
CA ASN A 92 3.89 -5.18 7.04
C ASN A 92 2.58 -5.12 7.83
N LYS A 93 2.60 -4.62 9.08
CA LYS A 93 1.39 -4.41 9.88
C LYS A 93 0.41 -3.45 9.18
N PHE A 94 0.93 -2.36 8.62
CA PHE A 94 0.15 -1.42 7.81
C PHE A 94 -0.48 -2.13 6.61
N GLN A 95 0.33 -2.85 5.81
CA GLN A 95 -0.17 -3.58 4.64
C GLN A 95 -1.27 -4.58 4.99
N GLN A 96 -1.09 -5.35 6.07
CA GLN A 96 -2.06 -6.34 6.52
C GLN A 96 -3.39 -5.69 6.91
N ALA A 97 -3.35 -4.64 7.73
CA ALA A 97 -4.56 -3.92 8.16
C ALA A 97 -5.31 -3.31 6.95
N GLN A 98 -4.58 -2.73 5.99
CA GLN A 98 -5.17 -2.23 4.75
C GLN A 98 -5.73 -3.35 3.86
N GLY A 99 -5.10 -4.53 3.83
CA GLY A 99 -5.60 -5.70 3.12
C GLY A 99 -6.90 -6.24 3.70
N GLU A 100 -6.99 -6.31 5.04
CA GLU A 100 -8.20 -6.73 5.75
C GLU A 100 -9.39 -5.81 5.45
N LEU A 101 -9.18 -4.49 5.43
CA LEU A 101 -10.22 -3.53 5.03
C LEU A 101 -10.65 -3.73 3.57
N SER A 102 -9.70 -3.89 2.65
CA SER A 102 -10.02 -4.17 1.23
C SER A 102 -10.90 -5.42 1.10
N SER A 103 -10.49 -6.50 1.77
CA SER A 103 -11.20 -7.78 1.77
C SER A 103 -12.60 -7.69 2.38
N ALA A 104 -12.76 -6.95 3.47
CA ALA A 104 -14.07 -6.71 4.09
C ALA A 104 -14.99 -5.92 3.17
N LEU A 105 -14.48 -4.88 2.51
CA LEU A 105 -15.23 -4.09 1.53
C LEU A 105 -15.61 -4.92 0.28
N SER A 106 -14.71 -5.78 -0.23
CA SER A 106 -15.05 -6.69 -1.33
C SER A 106 -16.18 -7.65 -0.96
N ARG A 107 -16.13 -8.24 0.25
CA ARG A 107 -17.22 -9.10 0.75
C ARG A 107 -18.53 -8.33 0.87
N LEU A 108 -18.50 -7.11 1.40
CA LEU A 108 -19.66 -6.24 1.47
C LEU A 108 -20.29 -6.07 0.08
N MET A 109 -19.48 -5.73 -0.93
CA MET A 109 -19.98 -5.53 -2.30
C MET A 109 -20.60 -6.79 -2.89
N VAL A 110 -20.02 -7.97 -2.65
CA VAL A 110 -20.58 -9.25 -3.10
C VAL A 110 -21.91 -9.55 -2.42
N VAL A 111 -22.00 -9.34 -1.11
CA VAL A 111 -23.24 -9.55 -0.35
C VAL A 111 -24.32 -8.56 -0.80
N SER A 112 -23.96 -7.29 -1.02
CA SER A 112 -24.89 -6.25 -1.48
C SER A 112 -25.54 -6.53 -2.84
N GLU A 113 -24.94 -7.35 -3.71
CA GLU A 113 -25.57 -7.76 -4.98
C GLU A 113 -26.84 -8.62 -4.78
N ARG A 114 -27.00 -9.24 -3.60
CA ARG A 114 -28.18 -10.05 -3.25
C ARG A 114 -29.38 -9.20 -2.80
N TYR A 115 -29.22 -7.88 -2.67
CA TYR A 115 -30.22 -6.95 -2.18
C TYR A 115 -30.63 -5.97 -3.29
N PRO A 116 -31.74 -6.23 -4.01
CA PRO A 116 -32.15 -5.43 -5.17
C PRO A 116 -32.40 -3.95 -4.83
N GLU A 117 -33.01 -3.66 -3.68
CA GLU A 117 -33.28 -2.29 -3.22
C GLU A 117 -31.98 -1.50 -2.99
N LEU A 118 -30.99 -2.12 -2.34
CA LEU A 118 -29.67 -1.51 -2.15
C LEU A 118 -28.94 -1.31 -3.48
N LYS A 119 -29.06 -2.27 -4.41
CA LYS A 119 -28.51 -2.14 -5.77
C LYS A 119 -29.19 -1.02 -6.57
N ALA A 120 -30.48 -0.82 -6.35
CA ALA A 120 -31.30 0.24 -6.93
C ALA A 120 -31.09 1.61 -6.25
N ASN A 121 -30.48 1.65 -5.06
CA ASN A 121 -30.17 2.88 -4.34
C ASN A 121 -29.06 3.68 -5.05
N GLN A 122 -29.37 4.93 -5.43
CA GLN A 122 -28.42 5.82 -6.12
C GLN A 122 -27.20 6.16 -5.27
N ALA A 123 -27.39 6.49 -3.99
CA ALA A 123 -26.28 6.83 -3.10
C ALA A 123 -25.32 5.64 -2.91
N PHE A 124 -25.84 4.42 -2.84
CA PHE A 124 -25.01 3.22 -2.77
C PHE A 124 -24.20 3.00 -4.05
N ARG A 125 -24.82 3.18 -5.23
CA ARG A 125 -24.10 3.11 -6.51
C ARG A 125 -22.96 4.14 -6.60
N ASP A 126 -23.22 5.37 -6.20
CA ASP A 126 -22.22 6.45 -6.24
C ASP A 126 -21.05 6.15 -5.30
N LEU A 127 -21.33 5.59 -4.12
CA LEU A 127 -20.31 5.15 -3.17
C LEU A 127 -19.48 3.98 -3.71
N ARG A 128 -20.11 3.03 -4.43
CA ARG A 128 -19.39 1.93 -5.10
C ARG A 128 -18.40 2.45 -6.13
N VAL A 129 -18.85 3.33 -7.02
CA VAL A 129 -18.00 3.96 -8.04
C VAL A 129 -16.86 4.74 -7.39
N THR A 130 -17.14 5.48 -6.31
CA THR A 130 -16.13 6.24 -5.58
C THR A 130 -15.12 5.33 -4.90
N LEU A 131 -15.57 4.20 -4.34
CA LEU A 131 -14.69 3.22 -3.71
C LEU A 131 -13.79 2.54 -4.75
N GLU A 132 -14.35 2.09 -5.87
CA GLU A 132 -13.59 1.51 -6.98
C GLU A 132 -12.55 2.50 -7.52
N GLY A 133 -12.95 3.76 -7.73
CA GLY A 133 -12.02 4.83 -8.10
C GLY A 133 -10.91 5.06 -7.07
N THR A 134 -11.22 4.89 -5.78
CA THR A 134 -10.21 4.96 -4.71
C THR A 134 -9.26 3.76 -4.76
N GLU A 135 -9.75 2.54 -4.94
CA GLU A 135 -8.90 1.33 -5.05
C GLU A 135 -7.96 1.39 -6.27
N ASN A 136 -8.44 1.92 -7.40
CA ASN A 136 -7.62 2.17 -8.58
C ASN A 136 -6.50 3.20 -8.28
N ARG A 137 -6.83 4.30 -7.58
CA ARG A 137 -5.84 5.29 -7.16
C ARG A 137 -4.84 4.73 -6.15
N ILE A 138 -5.27 3.89 -5.21
CA ILE A 138 -4.37 3.17 -4.29
C ILE A 138 -3.39 2.32 -5.10
N THR A 139 -3.86 1.57 -6.09
CA THR A 139 -3.00 0.73 -6.95
C THR A 139 -1.93 1.57 -7.66
N VAL A 140 -2.33 2.69 -8.27
CA VAL A 140 -1.40 3.61 -8.93
C VAL A 140 -0.41 4.24 -7.94
N ALA A 141 -0.87 4.69 -6.78
CA ALA A 141 0.00 5.26 -5.75
C ALA A 141 1.02 4.25 -5.23
N ARG A 142 0.60 2.99 -5.01
CA ARG A 142 1.50 1.89 -4.63
C ARG A 142 2.55 1.63 -5.70
N ASN A 143 2.17 1.61 -6.98
CA ASN A 143 3.14 1.43 -8.07
C ASN A 143 4.18 2.55 -8.12
N ARG A 144 3.77 3.81 -7.99
CA ARG A 144 4.72 4.94 -7.92
C ARG A 144 5.68 4.83 -6.74
N TYR A 145 5.18 4.40 -5.58
CA TYR A 145 6.03 4.12 -4.43
C TYR A 145 6.99 2.96 -4.70
N ILE A 146 6.52 1.88 -5.33
CA ILE A 146 7.35 0.73 -5.70
C ILE A 146 8.52 1.16 -6.59
N GLU A 147 8.24 1.95 -7.62
CA GLU A 147 9.24 2.48 -8.55
C GLU A 147 10.26 3.37 -7.82
N SER A 148 9.80 4.30 -6.97
CA SER A 148 10.68 5.18 -6.20
C SER A 148 11.59 4.41 -5.23
N VAL A 149 11.03 3.42 -4.51
CA VAL A 149 11.80 2.55 -3.62
C VAL A 149 12.76 1.65 -4.39
N GLN A 150 12.39 1.20 -5.59
CA GLN A 150 13.28 0.43 -6.45
C GLN A 150 14.52 1.24 -6.82
N GLU A 151 14.36 2.49 -7.26
CA GLU A 151 15.49 3.38 -7.57
C GLU A 151 16.39 3.59 -6.34
N TYR A 152 15.80 3.89 -5.18
CA TYR A 152 16.53 4.03 -3.93
C TYR A 152 17.31 2.76 -3.56
N ASN A 153 16.66 1.59 -3.64
CA ASN A 153 17.25 0.32 -3.26
C ASN A 153 18.35 -0.13 -4.23
N VAL A 154 18.23 0.19 -5.52
CA VAL A 154 19.30 -0.03 -6.51
C VAL A 154 20.51 0.82 -6.13
N LEU A 155 20.33 2.10 -5.82
CA LEU A 155 21.42 2.98 -5.37
C LEU A 155 22.08 2.47 -4.08
N ALA A 156 21.29 2.04 -3.11
CA ALA A 156 21.76 1.48 -1.84
C ALA A 156 22.63 0.22 -2.00
N ARG A 157 22.39 -0.56 -3.07
CA ARG A 157 23.03 -1.86 -3.30
C ARG A 157 24.15 -1.83 -4.34
N SER A 158 24.20 -0.81 -5.19
CA SER A 158 25.17 -0.71 -6.28
C SER A 158 26.54 -0.25 -5.80
N PHE A 159 27.62 -0.74 -6.42
CA PHE A 159 28.95 -0.19 -6.20
C PHE A 159 29.17 1.05 -7.10
N PRO A 160 29.79 2.14 -6.61
CA PRO A 160 30.40 2.32 -5.29
C PRO A 160 29.46 2.87 -4.19
N THR A 161 28.21 3.20 -4.52
CA THR A 161 27.27 3.92 -3.63
C THR A 161 26.83 3.11 -2.40
N ASN A 162 26.94 1.79 -2.44
CA ASN A 162 26.73 0.91 -1.29
C ASN A 162 27.70 1.15 -0.12
N ILE A 163 28.89 1.69 -0.38
CA ILE A 163 29.84 2.10 0.66
C ILE A 163 29.29 3.32 1.40
N THR A 164 28.83 4.33 0.65
CA THR A 164 28.13 5.49 1.20
C THR A 164 26.91 5.05 2.00
N ALA A 165 26.10 4.12 1.46
CA ALA A 165 24.94 3.60 2.14
C ALA A 165 25.29 2.97 3.50
N LYS A 166 26.37 2.19 3.57
CA LYS A 166 26.86 1.60 4.83
C LYS A 166 27.38 2.66 5.81
N ILE A 167 28.14 3.65 5.34
CA ILE A 167 28.70 4.72 6.18
C ILE A 167 27.59 5.59 6.80
N PHE A 168 26.59 5.95 6.00
CA PHE A 168 25.49 6.83 6.43
C PHE A 168 24.24 6.06 6.89
N SER A 169 24.31 4.73 7.00
CA SER A 169 23.20 3.86 7.41
C SER A 169 21.92 4.01 6.56
N TYR A 170 22.09 4.21 5.25
CA TYR A 170 20.99 4.20 4.28
C TYR A 170 20.59 2.76 3.94
N ALA A 171 19.79 2.17 4.82
CA ALA A 171 19.28 0.83 4.65
C ALA A 171 18.25 0.76 3.50
N PRO A 172 18.18 -0.36 2.75
CA PRO A 172 17.12 -0.58 1.78
C PRO A 172 15.74 -0.42 2.42
N LYS A 173 14.84 0.27 1.73
CA LYS A 173 13.46 0.50 2.18
C LYS A 173 12.59 -0.72 1.90
N PRO A 174 11.62 -1.04 2.78
CA PRO A 174 10.60 -2.03 2.49
C PRO A 174 9.78 -1.59 1.28
N ASN A 175 9.24 -2.56 0.55
CA ASN A 175 8.42 -2.29 -0.62
C ASN A 175 7.11 -3.06 -0.53
N PHE A 176 6.09 -2.60 -1.26
CA PHE A 176 4.87 -3.36 -1.44
C PHE A 176 5.16 -4.66 -2.17
N SER A 177 4.67 -5.77 -1.63
CA SER A 177 4.70 -7.07 -2.26
C SER A 177 3.29 -7.64 -2.38
N VAL A 178 3.17 -8.80 -3.02
CA VAL A 178 1.92 -9.54 -2.99
C VAL A 178 1.73 -10.09 -1.58
N GLN A 179 0.60 -9.77 -0.95
CA GLN A 179 0.31 -10.20 0.42
C GLN A 179 0.30 -11.73 0.59
N ASN A 180 0.11 -12.48 -0.50
CA ASN A 180 0.03 -13.92 -0.48
C ASN A 180 0.67 -14.55 -1.74
N GLU A 181 1.99 -14.48 -1.86
CA GLU A 181 2.75 -15.16 -2.93
C GLU A 181 2.48 -16.68 -2.96
N ALA A 182 2.18 -17.29 -1.80
CA ALA A 182 1.82 -18.69 -1.69
C ALA A 182 0.50 -19.03 -2.40
N GLN A 183 -0.51 -18.15 -2.37
CA GLN A 183 -1.77 -18.35 -3.10
C GLN A 183 -1.62 -18.23 -4.61
N ILE A 184 -0.63 -17.48 -5.11
CA ILE A 184 -0.33 -17.44 -6.55
C ILE A 184 0.26 -18.78 -7.02
N SER A 185 0.97 -19.47 -6.14
CA SER A 185 1.61 -20.75 -6.44
C SER A 185 0.64 -21.94 -6.40
N THR A 186 -0.56 -21.76 -5.84
CA THR A 186 -1.62 -22.78 -5.85
C THR A 186 -2.50 -22.62 -7.09
N PRO A 187 -2.51 -23.59 -8.03
CA PRO A 187 -3.37 -23.51 -9.21
C PRO A 187 -4.85 -23.51 -8.77
N PRO A 188 -5.71 -22.68 -9.41
CA PRO A 188 -7.12 -22.64 -9.08
C PRO A 188 -7.74 -24.02 -9.37
N THR A 189 -8.36 -24.61 -8.36
CA THR A 189 -9.10 -25.86 -8.53
C THR A 189 -10.47 -25.51 -9.09
N VAL A 190 -10.67 -25.71 -10.39
CA VAL A 190 -11.98 -25.54 -11.04
C VAL A 190 -12.65 -26.90 -11.11
N ASP A 191 -13.65 -27.11 -10.25
CA ASP A 191 -14.50 -28.30 -10.27
C ASP A 191 -15.81 -27.98 -10.99
N PHE A 192 -16.03 -28.65 -12.13
CA PHE A 192 -17.25 -28.56 -12.93
C PHE A 192 -18.28 -29.65 -12.58
N SER A 193 -18.04 -30.47 -11.55
CA SER A 193 -18.99 -31.49 -11.14
C SER A 193 -20.25 -30.84 -10.57
N ALA A 194 -21.40 -31.17 -11.17
CA ALA A 194 -22.69 -30.69 -10.70
C ALA A 194 -22.92 -31.13 -9.24
N PRO A 195 -23.55 -30.31 -8.38
CA PRO A 195 -23.92 -30.74 -7.05
C PRO A 195 -24.80 -32.00 -7.19
N LYS A 196 -24.37 -33.11 -6.58
CA LYS A 196 -25.19 -34.31 -6.49
C LYS A 196 -26.50 -33.91 -5.81
N LYS A 197 -27.61 -34.09 -6.53
CA LYS A 197 -28.98 -33.91 -6.03
C LYS A 197 -29.20 -34.72 -4.76
#